data_AF-A0A936C439-F1
#
_entry.id   AF-A0A936C439-F1
#
_cell.length_a   1.000
_cell.length_b   1.000
_cell.length_c   1.000
_cell.angle_alpha   90.00
_cell.angle_beta   90.00
_cell.angle_gamma   90.00
#
_symmetry.space_group_name_H-M   'P 1'
#
loop_
_entity.id
_entity.type
_entity.pdbx_description
1 polymer ?
#
loop_
_entity_poly.entity_id
_entity_poly.type
_entity_poly.pdbx_seq_one_letter_code
_entity_poly.pdbx_strand_id
1 'polypeptide(L)'
;MMSSPSAPHNGARSVRCSGCSGSVALLLLALAGSGCPRGDPSTTTPQEASAASVMPESARSPEPLAEAVPGLPASVRSDCWLTPMPDLGYPENPCALEADLDGDGKTDRVHLVAETSAPNRRGFVVLFGSGEVAVAGAGRAIGHGGDNLAWMNAWKVSQRRRGTRGSCLLVEQTEAASADICWDGQSLRWHQAGD
;
A
#
# COMPACT_ATOMS: atom_id res chain seq x y z
N MET A 1 52.73 24.59 -10.18
CA MET A 1 52.71 25.25 -8.86
C MET A 1 51.27 25.12 -8.36
N MET A 2 50.92 24.05 -7.64
CA MET A 2 50.96 23.97 -6.15
C MET A 2 50.13 25.12 -5.53
N SER A 3 49.03 24.92 -4.79
CA SER A 3 48.73 23.88 -3.80
C SER A 3 47.23 23.85 -3.42
N SER A 4 46.71 22.66 -3.07
CA SER A 4 45.67 22.48 -2.02
C SER A 4 46.34 22.50 -0.64
N PRO A 5 45.64 22.78 0.49
CA PRO A 5 44.96 21.72 1.29
C PRO A 5 43.73 22.21 2.12
N SER A 6 42.65 21.42 2.30
CA SER A 6 42.31 20.50 3.41
C SER A 6 41.20 20.98 4.35
N ALA A 7 40.23 20.09 4.59
CA ALA A 7 39.28 20.06 5.73
C ALA A 7 39.93 19.42 6.97
N PRO A 8 39.38 19.63 8.19
CA PRO A 8 38.75 18.54 8.99
C PRO A 8 37.56 19.06 9.87
N HIS A 9 36.71 18.33 10.63
CA HIS A 9 36.63 16.95 11.15
C HIS A 9 35.22 16.64 11.71
N ASN A 10 34.96 15.33 11.83
CA ASN A 10 33.85 14.63 12.50
C ASN A 10 33.69 14.93 14.00
N GLY A 11 32.45 14.80 14.49
CA GLY A 11 32.13 14.68 15.91
C GLY A 11 30.92 13.77 16.14
N ALA A 12 31.16 12.47 16.32
CA ALA A 12 30.19 11.51 16.82
C ALA A 12 30.29 11.42 18.35
N ARG A 13 29.17 11.35 19.07
CA ARG A 13 29.11 10.80 20.43
C ARG A 13 27.75 10.18 20.75
N SER A 14 27.83 8.90 21.09
CA SER A 14 26.80 8.00 21.60
C SER A 14 26.56 8.21 23.11
N VAL A 15 25.31 8.11 23.59
CA VAL A 15 25.00 7.84 25.01
C VAL A 15 23.72 6.98 25.17
N ARG A 16 23.97 5.71 25.48
CA ARG A 16 23.35 4.81 26.49
C ARG A 16 21.83 4.57 26.55
N CYS A 17 21.47 3.31 26.33
CA CYS A 17 20.33 2.63 26.94
C CYS A 17 20.61 2.32 28.42
N SER A 18 19.64 2.59 29.30
CA SER A 18 19.57 2.12 30.69
C SER A 18 18.12 1.77 31.00
N GLY A 19 17.85 0.52 31.33
CA GLY A 19 16.54 0.04 31.75
C GLY A 19 16.57 -1.42 32.15
N CYS A 20 17.04 -1.71 33.36
CA CYS A 20 16.82 -2.97 34.08
C CYS A 20 15.85 -2.73 35.25
N SER A 21 15.27 -3.83 35.75
CA SER A 21 14.28 -3.97 36.84
C SER A 21 12.84 -3.74 36.42
N GLY A 22 11.89 -4.66 36.61
CA GLY A 22 11.86 -5.89 37.41
C GLY A 22 10.47 -5.99 38.02
N SER A 23 9.86 -7.19 38.01
CA SER A 23 9.01 -7.74 39.08
C SER A 23 8.20 -8.92 38.58
N VAL A 24 8.31 -9.99 39.35
CA VAL A 24 7.52 -11.22 39.34
C VAL A 24 6.39 -11.05 40.36
N ALA A 25 5.15 -11.43 40.01
CA ALA A 25 4.13 -12.03 40.89
C ALA A 25 2.84 -12.26 40.05
N LEU A 26 2.50 -13.48 39.68
CA LEU A 26 1.70 -14.46 40.43
C LEU A 26 0.24 -14.02 40.68
N LEU A 27 -0.72 -14.61 39.95
CA LEU A 27 -1.99 -15.03 40.56
C LEU A 27 -2.69 -16.12 39.74
N LEU A 28 -2.94 -17.24 40.42
CA LEU A 28 -3.82 -18.32 39.99
C LEU A 28 -5.26 -17.82 39.82
N LEU A 29 -5.96 -18.34 38.82
CA LEU A 29 -7.40 -18.58 38.92
C LEU A 29 -7.78 -19.86 38.18
N ALA A 30 -8.24 -20.82 38.98
CA ALA A 30 -8.79 -22.09 38.58
C ALA A 30 -10.17 -21.91 37.95
N LEU A 31 -10.46 -22.67 36.89
CA LEU A 31 -11.82 -23.03 36.52
C LEU A 31 -11.86 -24.51 36.14
N ALA A 32 -12.19 -25.34 37.11
CA ALA A 32 -12.72 -26.69 36.90
C ALA A 32 -14.24 -26.56 36.74
N GLY A 33 -14.76 -27.03 35.61
CA GLY A 33 -16.19 -27.08 35.33
C GLY A 33 -16.51 -28.36 34.58
N SER A 34 -16.78 -29.44 35.32
CA SER A 34 -17.26 -30.71 34.81
C SER A 34 -18.80 -30.68 34.75
N GLY A 35 -19.36 -30.98 33.58
CA GLY A 35 -20.80 -31.18 33.38
C GLY A 35 -21.07 -32.18 32.24
N CYS A 36 -21.53 -33.37 32.63
CA CYS A 36 -22.02 -34.47 31.77
C CYS A 36 -23.50 -34.23 31.36
N PRO A 37 -24.24 -35.20 30.75
CA PRO A 37 -24.05 -35.94 29.49
C PRO A 37 -25.34 -35.98 28.60
N ARG A 38 -25.26 -36.71 27.47
CA ARG A 38 -26.32 -37.47 26.73
C ARG A 38 -27.48 -36.75 26.03
N GLY A 39 -27.59 -37.01 24.73
CA GLY A 39 -28.82 -36.98 23.92
C GLY A 39 -28.59 -37.72 22.59
N ASP A 40 -29.36 -38.78 22.35
CA ASP A 40 -29.15 -39.82 21.34
C ASP A 40 -29.35 -39.41 19.86
N PRO A 41 -28.76 -40.17 18.91
CA PRO A 41 -29.04 -40.05 17.47
C PRO A 41 -30.32 -40.82 17.09
N SER A 42 -31.34 -40.12 16.61
CA SER A 42 -32.50 -40.75 15.98
C SER A 42 -32.28 -40.89 14.47
N THR A 43 -32.20 -42.16 14.08
CA THR A 43 -32.46 -42.79 12.80
C THR A 43 -33.54 -42.10 11.96
N THR A 44 -33.27 -41.85 10.68
CA THR A 44 -34.28 -41.91 9.61
C THR A 44 -33.58 -42.29 8.30
N THR A 45 -33.91 -43.49 7.80
CA THR A 45 -33.56 -44.03 6.49
C THR A 45 -34.63 -43.60 5.44
N PRO A 46 -34.49 -43.95 4.15
CA PRO A 46 -34.38 -43.02 3.03
C PRO A 46 -35.72 -42.77 2.30
N GLN A 47 -35.91 -41.56 1.77
CA GLN A 47 -36.99 -41.32 0.82
C GLN A 47 -36.42 -41.08 -0.58
N GLU A 48 -36.54 -42.13 -1.38
CA GLU A 48 -36.47 -42.14 -2.83
C GLU A 48 -37.52 -41.17 -3.38
N ALA A 49 -37.06 -40.07 -3.99
CA ALA A 49 -37.87 -39.21 -4.82
C ALA A 49 -37.07 -38.91 -6.09
N SER A 50 -37.43 -39.65 -7.13
CA SER A 50 -37.11 -39.35 -8.52
C SER A 50 -37.59 -37.94 -8.85
N ALA A 51 -36.65 -37.03 -9.09
CA ALA A 51 -36.89 -35.75 -9.73
C ALA A 51 -35.65 -35.37 -10.55
N ALA A 52 -35.88 -35.30 -11.87
CA ALA A 52 -35.16 -34.53 -12.87
C ALA A 52 -33.64 -34.40 -12.74
N SER A 53 -32.96 -34.92 -13.77
CA SER A 53 -31.62 -34.50 -14.17
C SER A 53 -31.64 -33.00 -14.47
N VAL A 54 -31.43 -32.18 -13.44
CA VAL A 54 -30.99 -30.80 -13.58
C VAL A 54 -29.47 -30.90 -13.50
N MET A 55 -28.81 -30.62 -14.61
CA MET A 55 -27.38 -30.41 -14.64
C MET A 55 -27.02 -29.47 -13.47
N PRO A 56 -25.94 -29.72 -12.70
CA PRO A 56 -25.38 -28.62 -11.94
C PRO A 56 -24.98 -27.58 -12.98
N GLU A 57 -25.76 -26.50 -13.05
CA GLU A 57 -25.31 -25.24 -13.60
C GLU A 57 -23.93 -25.05 -12.99
N SER A 58 -22.93 -25.21 -13.86
CA SER A 58 -21.52 -25.02 -13.55
C SER A 58 -21.48 -23.81 -12.65
N ALA A 59 -21.20 -24.04 -11.37
CA ALA A 59 -20.96 -22.99 -10.43
C ALA A 59 -19.77 -22.23 -11.01
N ARG A 60 -20.06 -21.21 -11.83
CA ARG A 60 -19.19 -20.09 -12.01
C ARG A 60 -19.06 -19.58 -10.58
N SER A 61 -18.00 -20.03 -9.93
CA SER A 61 -17.37 -19.24 -8.89
C SER A 61 -17.44 -17.81 -9.41
N PRO A 62 -18.10 -16.88 -8.71
CA PRO A 62 -17.84 -15.49 -9.00
C PRO A 62 -16.33 -15.37 -8.79
N GLU A 63 -15.58 -15.26 -9.89
CA GLU A 63 -14.31 -14.57 -9.81
C GLU A 63 -14.61 -13.32 -9.01
N PRO A 64 -13.88 -13.01 -7.93
CA PRO A 64 -14.05 -11.74 -7.28
C PRO A 64 -13.75 -10.72 -8.37
N LEU A 65 -14.81 -10.13 -8.93
CA LEU A 65 -14.74 -8.97 -9.80
C LEU A 65 -13.93 -8.00 -8.98
N ALA A 66 -12.64 -7.89 -9.28
CA ALA A 66 -11.76 -6.93 -8.66
C ALA A 66 -12.52 -5.60 -8.75
N GLU A 67 -12.99 -5.12 -7.60
CA GLU A 67 -13.98 -4.06 -7.57
C GLU A 67 -13.39 -2.88 -8.34
N ALA A 68 -14.01 -2.56 -9.48
CA ALA A 68 -13.45 -1.57 -10.39
C ALA A 68 -13.37 -0.26 -9.62
N VAL A 69 -12.16 0.29 -9.44
CA VAL A 69 -11.97 1.52 -8.67
C VAL A 69 -12.75 2.64 -9.35
N PRO A 70 -13.82 3.19 -8.70
CA PRO A 70 -14.65 4.20 -9.33
C PRO A 70 -13.86 5.48 -9.60
N GLY A 71 -14.00 6.04 -10.79
CA GLY A 71 -13.32 7.28 -11.19
C GLY A 71 -11.97 7.10 -11.87
N LEU A 72 -11.55 5.86 -12.14
CA LEU A 72 -10.37 5.60 -12.98
C LEU A 72 -10.56 6.12 -14.41
N PRO A 73 -9.58 6.84 -14.99
CA PRO A 73 -9.59 7.19 -16.41
C PRO A 73 -9.34 5.95 -17.28
N ALA A 74 -9.97 5.86 -18.45
CA ALA A 74 -9.91 4.69 -19.34
C ALA A 74 -8.49 4.32 -19.82
N SER A 75 -7.54 5.26 -19.78
CA SER A 75 -6.14 5.03 -20.14
C SER A 75 -5.39 4.13 -19.17
N VAL A 76 -5.92 3.91 -17.97
CA VAL A 76 -5.29 3.08 -16.94
C VAL A 76 -6.28 2.08 -16.34
N ARG A 77 -5.74 1.04 -15.72
CA ARG A 77 -6.49 0.04 -14.96
C ARG A 77 -5.78 -0.25 -13.65
N SER A 78 -6.52 -0.64 -12.62
CA SER A 78 -5.93 -1.11 -11.37
C SER A 78 -4.94 -2.25 -11.66
N ASP A 79 -3.73 -2.12 -11.12
CA ASP A 79 -2.69 -3.15 -11.16
C ASP A 79 -1.88 -3.01 -9.87
N CYS A 80 -2.02 -3.98 -8.97
CA CYS A 80 -1.25 -3.97 -7.74
C CYS A 80 -0.05 -4.90 -7.90
N TRP A 81 1.13 -4.32 -8.14
CA TRP A 81 2.35 -5.09 -8.43
C TRP A 81 3.38 -5.12 -7.30
N LEU A 82 3.11 -4.41 -6.20
CA LEU A 82 4.02 -4.32 -5.06
C LEU A 82 3.68 -5.37 -4.00
N THR A 83 4.71 -5.93 -3.39
CA THR A 83 4.59 -6.79 -2.22
C THR A 83 4.56 -5.93 -0.95
N PRO A 84 3.65 -6.18 0.00
CA PRO A 84 3.66 -5.51 1.30
C PRO A 84 4.98 -5.70 2.03
N MET A 85 5.50 -4.65 2.68
CA MET A 85 6.71 -4.69 3.49
C MET A 85 6.54 -3.96 4.85
N PRO A 86 5.57 -4.37 5.68
CA PRO A 86 5.29 -3.69 6.95
C PRO A 86 6.46 -3.69 7.93
N ASP A 87 7.29 -4.74 7.92
CA ASP A 87 8.48 -4.83 8.78
C ASP A 87 9.53 -3.74 8.50
N LEU A 88 9.47 -3.12 7.33
CA LEU A 88 10.33 -2.00 6.92
C LEU A 88 9.62 -0.63 7.04
N GLY A 89 8.43 -0.60 7.65
CA GLY A 89 7.63 0.63 7.81
C GLY A 89 6.90 1.06 6.54
N TYR A 90 6.66 0.14 5.61
CA TYR A 90 5.79 0.36 4.45
C TYR A 90 4.34 -0.10 4.74
N PRO A 91 3.35 0.32 3.94
CA PRO A 91 1.95 -0.02 4.14
C PRO A 91 1.69 -1.53 4.06
N GLU A 92 0.78 -2.04 4.89
CA GLU A 92 0.27 -3.42 4.81
C GLU A 92 -0.49 -3.68 3.50
N ASN A 93 -1.19 -2.66 2.99
CA ASN A 93 -1.83 -2.68 1.69
C ASN A 93 -1.14 -1.65 0.77
N PRO A 94 -0.20 -2.07 -0.09
CA PRO A 94 0.46 -1.17 -1.02
C PRO A 94 -0.38 -0.91 -2.27
N CYS A 95 -1.55 -1.53 -2.46
CA CYS A 95 -2.36 -1.34 -3.66
C CYS A 95 -3.06 0.02 -3.69
N ALA A 96 -3.34 0.57 -2.51
CA ALA A 96 -3.99 1.86 -2.35
C ALA A 96 -3.51 2.57 -1.09
N LEU A 97 -3.38 3.89 -1.16
CA LEU A 97 -3.05 4.76 -0.03
C LEU A 97 -4.04 5.92 0.07
N GLU A 98 -4.18 6.45 1.27
CA GLU A 98 -5.02 7.59 1.58
C GLU A 98 -4.17 8.69 2.22
N ALA A 99 -4.30 9.92 1.72
CA ALA A 99 -3.60 11.10 2.22
C ALA A 99 -4.27 12.38 1.74
N ASP A 100 -3.99 13.50 2.39
CA ASP A 100 -4.29 14.84 1.85
C ASP A 100 -3.07 15.30 1.02
N LEU A 101 -3.09 15.07 -0.30
CA LEU A 101 -2.00 15.40 -1.23
C LEU A 101 -2.14 16.82 -1.79
N ASP A 102 -3.38 17.28 -2.02
CA ASP A 102 -3.64 18.63 -2.54
C ASP A 102 -3.75 19.72 -1.46
N GLY A 103 -3.73 19.34 -0.18
CA GLY A 103 -3.75 20.24 0.97
C GLY A 103 -5.12 20.85 1.26
N ASP A 104 -6.21 20.29 0.71
CA ASP A 104 -7.57 20.81 0.91
C ASP A 104 -8.24 20.29 2.21
N GLY A 105 -7.56 19.40 2.93
CA GLY A 105 -8.03 18.80 4.18
C GLY A 105 -9.02 17.65 4.02
N LYS A 106 -9.29 17.20 2.79
CA LYS A 106 -10.06 15.97 2.50
C LYS A 106 -9.10 14.82 2.20
N THR A 107 -9.63 13.62 2.30
CA THR A 107 -8.89 12.41 1.96
C THR A 107 -8.86 12.21 0.44
N ASP A 108 -7.65 12.22 -0.12
CA ASP A 108 -7.39 11.74 -1.47
C ASP A 108 -7.08 10.24 -1.45
N ARG A 109 -7.41 9.56 -2.53
CA ARG A 109 -7.12 8.13 -2.71
C ARG A 109 -6.13 7.94 -3.83
N VAL A 110 -5.09 7.17 -3.59
CA VAL A 110 -4.07 6.84 -4.57
C VAL A 110 -4.08 5.36 -4.82
N HIS A 111 -4.14 4.94 -6.09
CA HIS A 111 -4.14 3.53 -6.46
C HIS A 111 -3.00 3.21 -7.40
N LEU A 112 -2.36 2.06 -7.20
CA LEU A 112 -1.44 1.49 -8.18
C LEU A 112 -2.19 1.09 -9.45
N VAL A 113 -1.65 1.48 -10.59
CA VAL A 113 -2.25 1.24 -11.91
C VAL A 113 -1.21 0.85 -12.94
N ALA A 114 -1.68 0.16 -13.98
CA ALA A 114 -0.96 -0.01 -15.23
C ALA A 114 -1.70 0.71 -16.35
N GLU A 115 -0.97 1.12 -17.38
CA GLU A 115 -1.59 1.62 -18.60
C GLU A 115 -2.38 0.51 -19.31
N THR A 116 -3.57 0.84 -19.80
CA THR A 116 -4.45 -0.13 -20.46
C THR A 116 -3.84 -0.67 -21.76
N SER A 117 -3.16 0.19 -22.55
CA SER A 117 -2.59 -0.16 -23.86
C SER A 117 -1.21 -0.81 -23.79
N ALA A 118 -0.40 -0.49 -22.77
CA ALA A 118 0.90 -1.12 -22.54
C ALA A 118 1.07 -1.46 -21.04
N PRO A 119 0.59 -2.64 -20.60
CA PRO A 119 0.52 -3.01 -19.18
C PRO A 119 1.85 -3.07 -18.42
N ASN A 120 2.98 -3.06 -19.12
CA ASN A 120 4.31 -2.99 -18.51
C ASN A 120 4.67 -1.57 -18.05
N ARG A 121 3.90 -0.55 -18.44
CA ARG A 121 4.03 0.82 -17.92
C ARG A 121 3.13 0.97 -16.70
N ARG A 122 3.79 1.15 -15.56
CA ARG A 122 3.17 1.19 -14.23
C ARG A 122 3.27 2.57 -13.63
N GLY A 123 2.36 2.87 -12.72
CA GLY A 123 2.26 4.17 -12.07
C GLY A 123 1.15 4.19 -11.05
N PHE A 124 0.66 5.38 -10.74
CA PHE A 124 -0.50 5.54 -9.88
C PHE A 124 -1.47 6.58 -10.43
N VAL A 125 -2.73 6.41 -10.04
CA VAL A 125 -3.76 7.42 -10.16
C VAL A 125 -4.00 8.05 -8.79
N VAL A 126 -4.18 9.36 -8.75
CA VAL A 126 -4.67 10.10 -7.59
C VAL A 126 -6.11 10.54 -7.89
N LEU A 127 -7.03 10.15 -7.02
CA LEU A 127 -8.42 10.59 -7.01
C LEU A 127 -8.55 11.59 -5.85
N PHE A 128 -8.54 12.88 -6.17
CA PHE A 128 -8.62 13.92 -5.15
C PHE A 128 -10.01 13.95 -4.53
N GLY A 129 -10.10 14.30 -3.24
CA GLY A 129 -11.38 14.49 -2.53
C GLY A 129 -12.23 15.61 -3.15
N SER A 130 -11.62 16.50 -3.93
CA SER A 130 -12.26 17.54 -4.75
C SER A 130 -12.92 17.01 -6.04
N GLY A 131 -12.62 15.78 -6.45
CA GLY A 131 -13.08 15.16 -7.70
C GLY A 131 -12.11 15.29 -8.87
N GLU A 132 -10.99 16.00 -8.71
CA GLU A 132 -9.90 16.02 -9.69
C GLU A 132 -9.20 14.65 -9.76
N VAL A 133 -8.64 14.32 -10.92
CA VAL A 133 -7.90 13.07 -11.15
C VAL A 133 -6.56 13.37 -11.80
N ALA A 134 -5.49 12.85 -11.20
CA ALA A 134 -4.14 12.93 -11.76
C ALA A 134 -3.54 11.53 -11.94
N VAL A 135 -2.65 11.37 -12.93
CA VAL A 135 -1.94 10.11 -13.18
C VAL A 135 -0.46 10.44 -13.33
N ALA A 136 0.39 9.66 -12.67
CA ALA A 136 1.84 9.71 -12.79
C ALA A 136 2.40 8.32 -13.10
N GLY A 137 3.36 8.24 -14.02
CA GLY A 137 3.74 6.98 -14.63
C GLY A 137 2.62 6.45 -15.54
N ALA A 138 2.58 5.13 -15.75
CA ALA A 138 1.59 4.47 -16.61
C ALA A 138 1.42 5.15 -17.98
N GLY A 139 2.56 5.47 -18.63
CA GLY A 139 2.59 6.16 -19.93
C GLY A 139 2.57 7.69 -19.85
N ARG A 140 2.51 8.27 -18.65
CA ARG A 140 2.65 9.72 -18.42
C ARG A 140 3.96 10.05 -17.71
N ALA A 141 4.81 10.82 -18.38
CA ALA A 141 6.10 11.21 -17.85
C ALA A 141 5.98 12.10 -16.59
N ILE A 142 6.80 11.81 -15.58
CA ILE A 142 6.91 12.60 -14.35
C ILE A 142 8.38 12.92 -14.03
N GLY A 143 8.89 14.01 -14.61
CA GLY A 143 10.25 14.48 -14.40
C GLY A 143 11.29 13.38 -14.67
N HIS A 144 12.21 13.16 -13.72
CA HIS A 144 13.25 12.14 -13.83
C HIS A 144 12.74 10.70 -13.62
N GLY A 145 11.51 10.52 -13.10
CA GLY A 145 10.89 9.20 -12.95
C GLY A 145 10.44 8.56 -14.26
N GLY A 146 10.54 9.28 -15.39
CA GLY A 146 10.08 8.80 -16.68
C GLY A 146 8.57 8.58 -16.71
N ASP A 147 8.09 7.73 -17.62
CA ASP A 147 6.68 7.38 -17.79
C ASP A 147 6.32 6.00 -17.21
N ASN A 148 7.26 5.34 -16.54
CA ASN A 148 7.11 4.00 -15.99
C ASN A 148 7.75 3.89 -14.60
N LEU A 149 6.92 3.67 -13.58
CA LEU A 149 7.34 3.48 -12.19
C LEU A 149 7.54 2.00 -11.80
N ALA A 150 7.62 1.09 -12.77
CA ALA A 150 7.89 -0.33 -12.50
C ALA A 150 9.24 -0.61 -11.82
N TRP A 151 10.14 0.37 -11.78
CA TRP A 151 11.43 0.29 -11.08
C TRP A 151 11.29 0.34 -9.55
N MET A 152 10.18 0.88 -9.01
CA MET A 152 10.00 0.96 -7.55
C MET A 152 9.51 -0.39 -7.00
N ASN A 153 9.99 -0.75 -5.82
CA ASN A 153 9.52 -1.92 -5.06
C ASN A 153 8.79 -1.53 -3.77
N ALA A 154 8.81 -0.26 -3.38
CA ALA A 154 8.17 0.25 -2.17
C ALA A 154 7.61 1.65 -2.39
N TRP A 155 6.56 1.99 -1.64
CA TRP A 155 6.04 3.36 -1.58
C TRP A 155 5.25 3.61 -0.30
N LYS A 156 5.13 4.87 0.09
CA LYS A 156 4.32 5.32 1.24
C LYS A 156 3.98 6.79 1.14
N VAL A 157 3.01 7.23 1.94
CA VAL A 157 2.76 8.65 2.16
C VAL A 157 3.96 9.24 2.92
N SER A 158 4.54 10.31 2.38
CA SER A 158 5.58 11.11 3.01
C SER A 158 5.04 12.48 3.41
N GLN A 159 5.76 13.12 4.33
CA GLN A 159 5.37 14.44 4.81
C GLN A 159 5.36 15.47 3.68
N ARG A 160 4.52 16.48 3.84
CA ARG A 160 4.51 17.64 2.96
C ARG A 160 5.90 18.26 2.84
N ARG A 161 6.32 18.50 1.60
CA ARG A 161 7.55 19.24 1.30
C ARG A 161 7.30 20.75 1.27
N ARG A 162 8.36 21.53 1.50
CA ARG A 162 8.27 23.00 1.36
C ARG A 162 7.93 23.35 -0.09
N GLY A 163 6.86 24.12 -0.28
CA GLY A 163 6.40 24.54 -1.61
C GLY A 163 5.42 23.58 -2.28
N THR A 164 5.02 22.49 -1.63
CA THR A 164 3.94 21.61 -2.10
C THR A 164 2.66 21.91 -1.33
N ARG A 165 1.51 21.50 -1.87
CA ARG A 165 0.24 21.83 -1.24
C ARG A 165 -0.06 20.96 -0.02
N GLY A 166 -0.06 19.64 -0.21
CA GLY A 166 -0.25 18.65 0.84
C GLY A 166 0.92 17.68 0.95
N SER A 167 0.60 16.49 1.45
CA SER A 167 1.50 15.35 1.59
C SER A 167 2.08 14.91 0.24
N CYS A 168 3.14 14.12 0.28
CA CYS A 168 3.78 13.57 -0.90
C CYS A 168 3.71 12.04 -0.88
N LEU A 169 4.11 11.42 -1.99
CA LEU A 169 4.31 9.98 -2.09
C LEU A 169 5.80 9.71 -2.21
N LEU A 170 6.39 9.06 -1.21
CA LEU A 170 7.72 8.50 -1.35
C LEU A 170 7.60 7.24 -2.20
N VAL A 171 8.32 7.19 -3.32
CA VAL A 171 8.53 6.01 -4.15
C VAL A 171 9.98 5.58 -4.04
N GLU A 172 10.22 4.28 -3.91
CA GLU A 172 11.54 3.76 -3.60
C GLU A 172 11.82 2.43 -4.29
N GLN A 173 13.07 2.28 -4.74
CA GLN A 173 13.73 1.00 -4.90
C GLN A 173 14.63 0.85 -3.68
N THR A 174 14.23 -0.02 -2.73
CA THR A 174 14.89 -0.17 -1.43
C THR A 174 16.40 -0.36 -1.61
N GLU A 175 17.19 0.40 -0.85
CA GLU A 175 18.66 0.43 -0.89
C GLU A 175 19.30 0.93 -2.21
N ALA A 176 18.55 1.58 -3.10
CA ALA A 176 19.10 2.03 -4.38
C ALA A 176 18.69 3.44 -4.81
N ALA A 177 17.40 3.78 -4.76
CA ALA A 177 16.92 5.08 -5.25
C ALA A 177 15.58 5.44 -4.64
N SER A 178 15.36 6.73 -4.39
CA SER A 178 14.10 7.23 -3.85
C SER A 178 13.69 8.57 -4.47
N ALA A 179 12.38 8.86 -4.47
CA ALA A 179 11.86 10.17 -4.84
C ALA A 179 10.55 10.47 -4.12
N ASP A 180 10.29 11.74 -3.86
CA ASP A 180 8.97 12.22 -3.47
C ASP A 180 8.21 12.67 -4.72
N ILE A 181 6.96 12.24 -4.85
CA ILE A 181 6.03 12.76 -5.84
C ILE A 181 4.98 13.60 -5.13
N CYS A 182 4.90 14.87 -5.47
CA CYS A 182 4.07 15.84 -4.76
C CYS A 182 3.15 16.60 -5.71
N TRP A 183 1.97 17.01 -5.22
CA TRP A 183 1.09 17.92 -5.96
C TRP A 183 1.54 19.38 -5.79
N ASP A 184 1.75 20.08 -6.91
CA ASP A 184 2.06 21.52 -6.91
C ASP A 184 0.83 22.43 -7.03
N GLY A 185 -0.35 21.82 -7.24
CA GLY A 185 -1.59 22.54 -7.52
C GLY A 185 -2.11 22.43 -8.94
N GLN A 186 -1.31 21.86 -9.85
CA GLN A 186 -1.66 21.66 -11.26
C GLN A 186 -1.23 20.28 -11.77
N SER A 187 -0.12 19.76 -11.25
CA SER A 187 0.44 18.49 -11.68
C SER A 187 1.21 17.78 -10.57
N LEU A 188 1.36 16.47 -10.72
CA LEU A 188 2.27 15.68 -9.89
C LEU A 188 3.71 15.96 -10.34
N ARG A 189 4.58 16.29 -9.38
CA ARG A 189 5.96 16.70 -9.62
C ARG A 189 6.93 15.72 -8.97
N TRP A 190 7.95 15.34 -9.72
CA TRP A 190 9.08 14.56 -9.23
C TRP A 190 10.01 15.43 -8.41
N HIS A 191 10.37 14.95 -7.22
CA HIS A 191 11.44 15.48 -6.41
C HIS A 191 12.39 14.35 -6.03
N GLN A 192 13.61 14.38 -6.57
CA GLN A 192 14.64 13.41 -6.20
C GLN A 192 14.85 13.44 -4.68
N ALA A 193 14.72 12.27 -4.06
CA ALA A 193 15.18 12.04 -2.69
C ALA A 193 16.56 11.34 -2.80
N GLY A 194 17.40 11.55 -1.79
CA GLY A 194 18.81 11.15 -1.84
C GLY A 194 19.02 9.67 -2.11
N ASP A 195 20.24 9.34 -2.53
CA ASP A 195 20.83 8.01 -2.58
C ASP A 195 21.46 7.62 -1.23
#